data_AF-A0A967M9I4-F1
#
_entry.id   AF-A0A967M9I4-F1
#
_cell.length_a   1.000
_cell.length_b   1.000
_cell.length_c   1.000
_cell.angle_alpha   90.00
_cell.angle_beta   90.00
_cell.angle_gamma   90.00
#
_symmetry.space_group_name_H-M   'P 1'
#
loop_
_entity.id
_entity.type
_entity.pdbx_description
1 polymer ?
#
loop_
_entity_poly.entity_id
_entity_poly.type
_entity_poly.pdbx_seq_one_letter_code
_entity_poly.pdbx_strand_id
1 'polypeptide(L)'
;LIEPLRQYYEFKLHGDDRIAGLKARHIAIIPRDQYRYGQNIWLAEDSGLLLRAEVLDEQGVIVEQVMFTSLELHDQIPEEMLAPQTENPGRIVELGGDPGAEMSTEERARWEVTKLPPGFKQDMERWHSLPNKSEPVGHYLFSDGLASVSVFIEKNRDGTSGFTGTSRMGGVNAYGRRMNGYRATVVGEVPPITVKQIAESIQKISEN
;
A
#
# COMPACT_ATOMS: atom_id res chain seq x y z
N LEU A 1 1.10 17.40 9.66
CA LEU A 1 1.18 16.13 8.91
C LEU A 1 1.18 14.91 9.83
N ILE A 2 1.90 14.88 10.95
CA ILE A 2 1.92 13.70 11.87
C ILE A 2 0.77 13.69 12.90
N GLU A 3 0.19 14.83 13.26
CA GLU A 3 -0.82 14.92 14.33
C GLU A 3 -2.00 13.93 14.20
N PRO A 4 -2.60 13.71 13.00
CA PRO A 4 -3.66 12.71 12.86
C PRO A 4 -3.20 11.27 13.12
N LEU A 5 -1.93 10.96 12.87
CA LEU A 5 -1.37 9.62 13.08
C LEU A 5 -1.17 9.31 14.57
N ARG A 6 -1.01 10.31 15.43
CA ARG A 6 -0.78 10.11 16.88
C ARG A 6 -1.93 9.39 17.60
N GLN A 7 -3.13 9.44 17.01
CA GLN A 7 -4.30 8.72 17.50
C GLN A 7 -4.17 7.19 17.30
N TYR A 8 -3.46 6.76 16.27
CA TYR A 8 -3.32 5.35 15.87
C TYR A 8 -1.91 4.80 16.07
N TYR A 9 -0.92 5.68 16.24
CA TYR A 9 0.47 5.35 16.42
C TYR A 9 1.08 6.11 17.60
N GLU A 10 2.02 5.47 18.29
CA GLU A 10 2.94 6.09 19.22
C GLU A 10 4.30 6.25 18.53
N PHE A 11 4.89 7.45 18.63
CA PHE A 11 6.21 7.74 18.06
C PHE A 11 7.20 7.85 19.21
N LYS A 12 8.20 6.98 19.25
CA LYS A 12 9.29 7.01 20.24
C LYS A 12 10.59 7.33 19.57
N LEU A 13 11.20 8.43 20.00
CA LEU A 13 12.55 8.78 19.59
C LEU A 13 13.55 8.00 20.44
N HIS A 14 14.40 7.24 19.77
CA HIS A 14 15.52 6.54 20.38
C HIS A 14 16.80 7.36 20.23
N GLY A 15 17.89 6.84 20.80
CA GLY A 15 19.19 7.50 20.80
C GLY A 15 19.83 7.58 19.42
N ASP A 16 21.07 8.06 19.42
CA ASP A 16 21.85 8.25 18.21
C ASP A 16 22.37 6.91 17.68
N ASP A 17 22.37 6.75 16.36
CA ASP A 17 22.86 5.56 15.65
C ASP A 17 23.72 6.00 14.45
N ARG A 18 24.28 5.04 13.70
CA ARG A 18 25.03 5.31 12.47
C ARG A 18 24.70 4.31 11.37
N ILE A 19 24.18 4.81 10.24
CA ILE A 19 23.84 4.00 9.05
C ILE A 19 24.61 4.54 7.85
N ALA A 20 25.23 3.65 7.06
CA ALA A 20 26.06 4.03 5.91
C ALA A 20 27.12 5.12 6.23
N GLY A 21 27.66 5.12 7.45
CA GLY A 21 28.64 6.12 7.90
C GLY A 21 28.04 7.46 8.37
N LEU A 22 26.75 7.71 8.19
CA LEU A 22 26.06 8.93 8.62
C LEU A 22 25.42 8.77 9.99
N LYS A 23 25.43 9.83 10.81
CA LYS A 23 24.68 9.86 12.06
C LYS A 23 23.18 9.82 11.78
N ALA A 24 22.46 9.04 12.56
CA ALA A 24 21.04 8.80 12.36
C ALA A 24 20.24 8.86 13.66
N ARG A 25 19.02 9.38 13.57
CA ARG A 25 18.02 9.35 14.63
C ARG A 25 17.07 8.20 14.37
N HIS A 26 16.97 7.28 15.32
CA HIS A 26 16.02 6.17 15.27
C HIS A 26 14.67 6.60 15.84
N ILE A 27 13.60 6.35 15.09
CA ILE A 27 12.22 6.56 15.53
C ILE A 27 11.49 5.22 15.41
N ALA A 28 10.94 4.74 16.52
CA ALA A 28 10.00 3.63 16.53
C ALA A 28 8.57 4.17 16.40
N ILE A 29 7.83 3.63 15.43
CA ILE A 29 6.44 3.94 15.12
C ILE A 29 5.62 2.71 15.52
N ILE A 30 4.96 2.80 16.67
CA ILE A 30 4.31 1.67 17.34
C ILE A 30 2.80 1.79 17.15
N PRO A 31 2.12 0.79 16.56
CA PRO A 31 0.68 0.86 16.38
C PRO A 31 -0.03 0.74 17.73
N ARG A 32 -1.12 1.49 17.90
CA ARG A 32 -1.97 1.46 19.10
C ARG A 32 -3.06 0.39 19.04
N ASP A 33 -3.17 -0.30 17.91
CA ASP A 33 -4.11 -1.39 17.67
C ASP A 33 -3.47 -2.50 16.80
N GLN A 34 -4.23 -3.56 16.56
CA GLN A 34 -3.79 -4.75 15.83
C GLN A 34 -3.95 -4.66 14.31
N TYR A 35 -4.34 -3.50 13.76
CA TYR A 35 -4.74 -3.40 12.36
C TYR A 35 -3.61 -3.01 11.40
N ARG A 36 -2.42 -2.73 11.93
CA ARG A 36 -1.30 -2.19 11.17
C ARG A 36 0.02 -2.63 11.79
N TYR A 37 1.05 -2.69 10.98
CA TYR A 37 2.39 -3.07 11.42
C TYR A 37 3.10 -1.93 12.14
N GLY A 38 4.07 -2.29 12.97
CA GLY A 38 5.04 -1.35 13.51
C GLY A 38 6.11 -1.04 12.49
N GLN A 39 6.77 0.11 12.64
CA GLN A 39 7.89 0.49 11.80
C GLN A 39 9.03 1.06 12.64
N ASN A 40 10.26 0.78 12.25
CA ASN A 40 11.42 1.54 12.70
C ASN A 40 11.99 2.32 11.53
N ILE A 41 12.30 3.59 11.74
CA ILE A 41 12.96 4.42 10.73
C ILE A 41 14.20 5.08 11.31
N TRP A 42 15.24 5.19 10.50
CA TRP A 42 16.46 5.90 10.81
C TRP A 42 16.61 7.06 9.84
N LEU A 43 16.59 8.28 10.36
CA LEU A 43 16.72 9.50 9.57
C LEU A 43 18.10 10.10 9.79
N ALA A 44 18.80 10.49 8.72
CA ALA A 44 20.05 11.23 8.82
C ALA A 44 19.84 12.51 9.67
N GLU A 45 20.69 12.76 10.65
CA GLU A 45 20.54 13.90 11.57
C GLU A 45 20.50 15.24 10.85
N ASP A 46 21.35 15.41 9.83
CA ASP A 46 21.56 16.69 9.16
C ASP A 46 20.48 16.99 8.10
N SER A 47 20.01 15.98 7.38
CA SER A 47 19.12 16.15 6.21
C SER A 47 17.72 15.59 6.39
N GLY A 48 17.50 14.72 7.38
CA GLY A 48 16.24 13.97 7.54
C GLY A 48 16.04 12.85 6.50
N LEU A 49 17.05 12.52 5.69
CA LEU A 49 16.97 11.44 4.71
C LEU A 49 16.75 10.08 5.41
N LEU A 50 15.81 9.28 4.90
CA LEU A 50 15.59 7.92 5.39
C LEU A 50 16.74 7.00 5.00
N LEU A 51 17.53 6.56 5.99
CA LEU A 51 18.71 5.72 5.79
C LEU A 51 18.42 4.22 5.95
N ARG A 52 17.47 3.88 6.83
CA ARG A 52 17.00 2.52 7.08
C ARG A 52 15.53 2.58 7.45
N ALA A 53 14.77 1.59 6.99
CA ALA A 53 13.42 1.32 7.44
C ALA A 53 13.24 -0.17 7.70
N GLU A 54 12.49 -0.49 8.74
CA GLU A 54 12.05 -1.84 9.07
C GLU A 54 10.55 -1.84 9.27
N VAL A 55 9.92 -2.95 8.92
CA VAL A 55 8.52 -3.25 9.19
C VAL A 55 8.48 -4.41 10.17
N LEU A 56 7.70 -4.24 11.23
CA LEU A 56 7.59 -5.18 12.34
C LEU A 56 6.17 -5.74 12.39
N ASP A 57 6.05 -7.06 12.41
CA ASP A 57 4.77 -7.73 12.56
C ASP A 57 4.15 -7.54 13.96
N GLU A 58 2.99 -8.16 14.19
CA GLU A 58 2.25 -8.02 15.44
C GLU A 58 2.99 -8.64 16.65
N GLN A 59 4.04 -9.42 16.42
CA GLN A 59 4.92 -9.97 17.45
C GLN A 59 6.20 -9.13 17.65
N GLY A 60 6.37 -8.05 16.87
CA GLY A 60 7.57 -7.24 16.87
C GLY A 60 8.72 -7.87 16.10
N VAL A 61 8.46 -8.86 15.24
CA VAL A 61 9.48 -9.48 14.39
C VAL A 61 9.62 -8.68 13.11
N ILE A 62 10.85 -8.41 12.69
CA ILE A 62 11.14 -7.71 11.44
C ILE A 62 10.74 -8.61 10.26
N VAL A 63 9.75 -8.17 9.48
CA VAL A 63 9.27 -8.87 8.28
C VAL A 63 9.79 -8.25 6.99
N GLU A 64 10.23 -6.99 7.04
CA GLU A 64 10.86 -6.29 5.92
C GLU A 64 11.93 -5.33 6.45
N GLN A 65 13.04 -5.23 5.72
CA GLN A 65 14.10 -4.27 5.99
C GLN A 65 14.68 -3.74 4.68
N VAL A 66 14.81 -2.42 4.61
CA VAL A 66 15.57 -1.72 3.58
C VAL A 66 16.58 -0.78 4.24
N MET A 67 17.81 -0.75 3.74
CA MET A 67 18.84 0.16 4.25
C MET A 67 19.89 0.48 3.18
N PHE A 68 20.48 1.67 3.29
CA PHE A 68 21.70 1.99 2.54
C PHE A 68 22.90 1.27 3.17
N THR A 69 23.71 0.63 2.33
CA THR A 69 25.00 0.06 2.71
C THR A 69 26.15 1.05 2.48
N SER A 70 26.01 1.89 1.46
CA SER A 70 26.88 3.02 1.14
C SER A 70 26.00 4.16 0.62
N LEU A 71 26.37 5.40 0.91
CA LEU A 71 25.68 6.58 0.43
C LEU A 71 26.68 7.71 0.19
N GLU A 72 26.66 8.25 -1.02
CA GLU A 72 27.40 9.46 -1.40
C GLU A 72 26.39 10.56 -1.70
N LEU A 73 26.54 11.70 -1.02
CA LEU A 73 25.68 12.87 -1.23
C LEU A 73 26.41 13.87 -2.11
N HIS A 74 25.77 14.27 -3.21
CA HIS A 74 26.29 15.27 -4.14
C HIS A 74 25.47 16.55 -4.04
N ASP A 75 26.14 17.71 -4.00
CA ASP A 75 25.49 19.01 -4.03
C ASP A 75 24.80 19.28 -5.38
N GLN A 76 25.38 18.75 -6.46
CA GLN A 76 24.83 18.78 -7.82
C GLN A 76 25.01 17.42 -8.46
N ILE A 77 23.95 16.90 -9.06
CA ILE A 77 23.96 15.62 -9.78
C ILE A 77 24.31 15.92 -11.26
N PRO A 78 25.42 15.38 -11.79
CA PRO A 78 25.75 15.49 -13.22
C PRO A 78 24.65 14.89 -14.10
N GLU A 79 24.42 15.47 -15.29
CA GLU A 79 23.37 15.02 -16.21
C GLU A 79 23.59 13.57 -16.66
N GLU A 80 24.85 13.13 -16.75
CA GLU A 80 25.22 11.78 -17.12
C GLU A 80 24.75 10.74 -16.09
N MET A 81 24.66 11.10 -14.81
CA MET A 81 24.13 10.23 -13.75
C MET A 81 22.61 10.06 -13.83
N LEU A 82 21.92 10.95 -14.53
CA LEU A 82 20.47 10.87 -14.75
C LEU A 82 20.10 10.02 -15.97
N ALA A 83 21.09 9.68 -16.81
CA ALA A 83 20.86 8.82 -17.97
C ALA A 83 20.46 7.41 -17.52
N PRO A 84 19.40 6.80 -18.11
CA PRO A 84 18.99 5.44 -17.78
C PRO A 84 20.14 4.44 -17.98
N GLN A 85 20.49 3.70 -16.94
CA GLN A 85 21.57 2.71 -16.97
C GLN A 85 21.09 1.30 -17.35
N THR A 86 19.81 1.12 -17.69
CA THR A 86 19.22 -0.17 -18.04
C THR A 86 19.35 -0.45 -19.53
N GLU A 87 19.71 -1.69 -19.92
CA GLU A 87 19.83 -2.13 -21.32
C GLU A 87 18.55 -1.93 -22.14
N ASN A 88 17.40 -1.86 -21.48
CA ASN A 88 16.12 -1.48 -22.08
C ASN A 88 15.56 -0.28 -21.29
N PRO A 89 15.77 0.97 -21.75
CA PRO A 89 15.39 2.20 -21.02
C PRO A 89 13.88 2.39 -20.83
N GLY A 90 13.08 1.37 -21.16
CA GLY A 90 11.63 1.43 -21.12
C GLY A 90 11.07 2.24 -22.29
N ARG A 91 9.74 2.28 -22.35
CA ARG A 91 9.01 3.14 -23.29
C ARG A 91 8.71 4.46 -22.60
N ILE A 92 8.94 5.58 -23.28
CA ILE A 92 8.41 6.88 -22.84
C ILE A 92 6.88 6.76 -22.86
N VAL A 93 6.27 6.81 -21.68
CA VAL A 93 4.82 6.89 -21.54
C VAL A 93 4.50 8.37 -21.32
N GLU A 94 3.83 9.00 -22.28
CA GLU A 94 3.25 10.32 -22.07
C GLU A 94 2.13 10.18 -21.03
N LEU A 95 2.39 10.66 -19.81
CA LEU A 95 1.40 10.86 -18.75
C LEU A 95 0.52 12.08 -19.13
N GLY A 96 -0.14 12.02 -20.28
CA GLY A 96 -0.92 13.13 -20.84
C GLY A 96 -2.26 12.70 -21.47
N GLY A 97 -2.55 11.41 -21.51
CA GLY A 97 -3.88 10.90 -21.81
C GLY A 97 -4.57 10.49 -20.51
N ASP A 98 -5.82 10.90 -20.33
CA ASP A 98 -6.71 10.38 -19.30
C ASP A 98 -6.62 8.84 -19.29
N PRO A 99 -6.03 8.17 -18.27
CA PRO A 99 -5.74 6.74 -18.33
C PRO A 99 -6.98 5.84 -18.33
N GLY A 100 -8.17 6.41 -18.33
CA GLY A 100 -9.37 5.73 -18.75
C GLY A 100 -10.18 6.71 -19.56
N ALA A 101 -10.69 6.29 -20.72
CA ALA A 101 -12.03 6.74 -21.03
C ALA A 101 -12.85 6.47 -19.77
N GLU A 102 -13.32 7.52 -19.10
CA GLU A 102 -14.33 7.42 -18.06
C GLU A 102 -15.54 6.73 -18.70
N MET A 103 -15.53 5.40 -18.71
CA MET A 103 -16.73 4.62 -18.97
C MET A 103 -17.75 5.11 -17.96
N SER A 104 -18.90 5.53 -18.46
CA SER A 104 -20.03 6.05 -17.69
C SER A 104 -20.19 5.28 -16.37
N THR A 105 -20.14 6.01 -15.27
CA THR A 105 -20.31 5.48 -13.91
C THR A 105 -21.70 4.86 -13.70
N GLU A 106 -22.63 5.10 -14.63
CA GLU A 106 -24.05 4.76 -14.55
C GLU A 106 -24.36 3.26 -14.70
N GLU A 107 -23.44 2.42 -15.22
CA GLU A 107 -23.70 0.98 -15.42
C GLU A 107 -22.88 0.07 -14.49
N ARG A 108 -22.05 0.64 -13.61
CA ARG A 108 -21.13 -0.14 -12.76
C ARG A 108 -21.70 -0.35 -11.37
N ALA A 109 -21.62 -1.60 -10.90
CA ALA A 109 -21.89 -1.91 -9.50
C ALA A 109 -20.95 -1.07 -8.61
N ARG A 110 -21.53 -0.18 -7.79
CA ARG A 110 -20.79 0.56 -6.77
C ARG A 110 -20.62 -0.29 -5.52
N TRP A 111 -19.46 -0.16 -4.89
CA TRP A 111 -19.11 -0.93 -3.71
C TRP A 111 -18.66 0.01 -2.59
N GLU A 112 -18.98 -0.38 -1.37
CA GLU A 112 -18.54 0.32 -0.17
C GLU A 112 -17.93 -0.66 0.83
N VAL A 113 -16.95 -0.18 1.61
CA VAL A 113 -16.37 -0.93 2.74
C VAL A 113 -16.99 -0.37 4.01
N THR A 114 -17.93 -1.10 4.59
CA THR A 114 -18.73 -0.63 5.73
C THR A 114 -18.00 -0.65 7.07
N LYS A 115 -16.88 -1.38 7.19
CA LYS A 115 -16.10 -1.49 8.43
C LYS A 115 -14.60 -1.35 8.17
N LEU A 116 -14.18 -0.11 7.96
CA LEU A 116 -12.76 0.24 7.89
C LEU A 116 -12.11 0.20 9.28
N PRO A 117 -10.85 -0.25 9.38
CA PRO A 117 -10.07 -0.06 10.61
C PRO A 117 -9.95 1.42 10.96
N PRO A 118 -9.83 1.78 12.25
CA PRO A 118 -9.74 3.19 12.66
C PRO A 118 -8.62 3.94 11.92
N GLY A 119 -8.91 5.14 11.44
CA GLY A 119 -7.94 5.98 10.72
C GLY A 119 -7.86 5.74 9.22
N PHE A 120 -8.22 4.55 8.73
CA PHE A 120 -8.27 4.29 7.28
C PHE A 120 -9.39 5.06 6.60
N LYS A 121 -9.10 5.62 5.42
CA LYS A 121 -10.03 6.34 4.56
C LYS A 121 -9.82 5.91 3.12
N GLN A 122 -10.84 6.06 2.28
CA GLN A 122 -10.70 5.83 0.84
C GLN A 122 -9.98 7.01 0.20
N ASP A 123 -8.81 6.76 -0.37
CA ASP A 123 -8.00 7.76 -1.06
C ASP A 123 -8.25 7.77 -2.57
N MET A 124 -8.62 6.61 -3.13
CA MET A 124 -8.80 6.45 -4.57
C MET A 124 -9.86 5.40 -4.89
N GLU A 125 -10.62 5.66 -5.95
CA GLU A 125 -11.40 4.66 -6.68
C GLU A 125 -11.09 4.81 -8.18
N ARG A 126 -10.75 3.71 -8.84
CA ARG A 126 -10.52 3.65 -10.29
C ARG A 126 -11.06 2.36 -10.88
N TRP A 127 -11.42 2.40 -12.15
CA TRP A 127 -11.85 1.22 -12.89
C TRP A 127 -10.96 1.04 -14.11
N HIS A 128 -10.37 -0.14 -14.23
CA HIS A 128 -9.42 -0.47 -15.28
C HIS A 128 -9.99 -1.55 -16.20
N SER A 129 -9.95 -1.30 -17.51
CA SER A 129 -10.12 -2.34 -18.53
C SER A 129 -8.75 -2.96 -18.80
N LEU A 130 -8.58 -4.23 -18.46
CA LEU A 130 -7.32 -4.95 -18.71
C LEU A 130 -7.38 -5.61 -20.10
N PRO A 131 -6.29 -5.58 -20.90
CA PRO A 131 -6.28 -6.16 -22.27
C PRO A 131 -6.75 -7.62 -22.33
N ASN A 132 -6.52 -8.39 -21.27
CA ASN A 132 -6.87 -9.81 -21.17
C ASN A 132 -8.17 -10.08 -20.40
N LYS A 133 -8.92 -9.04 -20.00
CA LYS A 133 -10.22 -9.18 -19.31
C LYS A 133 -11.33 -8.51 -20.10
N SER A 134 -12.41 -9.26 -20.25
CA SER A 134 -13.64 -8.81 -20.93
C SER A 134 -14.48 -7.87 -20.07
N GLU A 135 -14.28 -7.89 -18.76
CA GLU A 135 -15.02 -7.09 -17.78
C GLU A 135 -14.02 -6.20 -17.02
N PRO A 136 -14.39 -4.95 -16.71
CA PRO A 136 -13.51 -4.02 -16.01
C PRO A 136 -13.29 -4.46 -14.55
N VAL A 137 -12.15 -4.04 -13.98
CA VAL A 137 -11.78 -4.29 -12.59
C VAL A 137 -11.84 -2.98 -11.82
N GLY A 138 -12.61 -2.95 -10.74
CA GLY A 138 -12.62 -1.84 -9.79
C GLY A 138 -11.43 -1.95 -8.85
N HIS A 139 -10.74 -0.84 -8.60
CA HIS A 139 -9.63 -0.70 -7.67
C HIS A 139 -9.92 0.43 -6.69
N TYR A 140 -10.00 0.08 -5.41
CA TYR A 140 -10.19 1.02 -4.31
C TYR A 140 -8.93 1.00 -3.45
N LEU A 141 -8.38 2.18 -3.13
CA LEU A 141 -7.23 2.33 -2.23
C LEU A 141 -7.71 2.94 -0.92
N PHE A 142 -7.37 2.28 0.18
CA PHE A 142 -7.59 2.77 1.53
C PHE A 142 -6.26 3.03 2.22
N SER A 143 -6.15 4.14 2.94
CA SER A 143 -4.93 4.54 3.64
C SER A 143 -5.25 5.17 4.97
N ASP A 144 -4.39 4.96 5.97
CA ASP A 144 -4.41 5.73 7.21
C ASP A 144 -3.32 6.84 7.24
N GLY A 145 -2.59 6.99 6.15
CA GLY A 145 -1.46 7.91 5.99
C GLY A 145 -0.08 7.25 6.15
N LEU A 146 0.00 6.03 6.68
CA LEU A 146 1.23 5.25 6.77
C LEU A 146 1.10 3.86 6.13
N ALA A 147 0.03 3.14 6.46
CA ALA A 147 -0.31 1.86 5.86
C ALA A 147 -1.39 2.04 4.79
N SER A 148 -1.36 1.18 3.76
CA SER A 148 -2.36 1.19 2.69
C SER A 148 -2.85 -0.21 2.34
N VAL A 149 -4.11 -0.28 1.90
CA VAL A 149 -4.79 -1.51 1.50
C VAL A 149 -5.51 -1.27 0.18
N SER A 150 -5.20 -2.11 -0.81
CA SER A 150 -5.88 -2.12 -2.10
C SER A 150 -6.98 -3.18 -2.11
N VAL A 151 -8.15 -2.80 -2.63
CA VAL A 151 -9.28 -3.70 -2.87
C VAL A 151 -9.55 -3.75 -4.36
N PHE A 152 -9.48 -4.95 -4.94
CA PHE A 152 -9.80 -5.20 -6.33
C PHE A 152 -11.13 -5.95 -6.41
N ILE A 153 -12.07 -5.45 -7.21
CA ILE A 153 -13.38 -6.07 -7.41
C ILE A 153 -13.58 -6.38 -8.88
N GLU A 154 -13.86 -7.64 -9.19
CA GLU A 154 -14.06 -8.12 -10.55
C GLU A 154 -15.24 -9.10 -10.61
N LYS A 155 -15.91 -9.18 -11.75
CA LYS A 155 -17.00 -10.14 -11.97
C LYS A 155 -16.44 -11.56 -12.00
N ASN A 156 -17.14 -12.51 -11.38
CA ASN A 156 -16.74 -13.92 -11.44
C ASN A 156 -16.85 -14.42 -12.88
N ARG A 157 -15.82 -15.13 -13.36
CA ARG A 157 -15.89 -15.89 -14.61
C ARG A 157 -16.31 -17.32 -14.30
N ASP A 158 -17.32 -17.80 -15.02
CA ASP A 158 -17.75 -19.19 -14.95
C ASP A 158 -16.55 -20.13 -15.21
N GLY A 159 -16.44 -21.18 -14.40
CA GLY A 159 -15.42 -22.24 -14.58
C GLY A 159 -14.01 -21.93 -14.04
N THR A 160 -13.73 -20.75 -13.48
CA THR A 160 -12.41 -20.45 -12.89
C THR A 160 -12.40 -20.61 -11.36
N SER A 161 -11.45 -21.40 -10.84
CA SER A 161 -11.11 -21.46 -9.40
C SER A 161 -10.38 -20.18 -9.01
N GLY A 162 -11.13 -19.09 -8.90
CA GLY A 162 -10.57 -17.82 -8.47
C GLY A 162 -10.06 -17.85 -7.02
N PHE A 163 -8.96 -17.12 -6.74
CA PHE A 163 -8.40 -16.97 -5.39
C PHE A 163 -9.48 -16.61 -4.36
N THR A 164 -9.59 -17.43 -3.33
CA THR A 164 -10.46 -17.25 -2.17
C THR A 164 -9.71 -17.69 -0.92
N GLY A 165 -9.99 -17.07 0.21
CA GLY A 165 -9.26 -17.31 1.46
C GLY A 165 -8.00 -16.43 1.58
N THR A 166 -7.10 -16.85 2.46
CA THR A 166 -5.91 -16.09 2.87
C THR A 166 -4.68 -16.47 2.05
N SER A 167 -3.84 -15.48 1.72
CA SER A 167 -2.48 -15.67 1.20
C SER A 167 -1.54 -14.66 1.86
N ARG A 168 -0.26 -15.02 2.00
CA ARG A 168 0.78 -14.18 2.59
C ARG A 168 2.08 -14.33 1.81
N MET A 169 2.78 -13.22 1.60
CA MET A 169 4.13 -13.17 1.06
C MET A 169 4.92 -12.07 1.80
N GLY A 170 5.84 -12.47 2.69
CA GLY A 170 6.55 -11.52 3.55
C GLY A 170 5.59 -10.77 4.50
N GLY A 171 5.68 -9.44 4.50
CA GLY A 171 4.74 -8.55 5.19
C GLY A 171 3.41 -8.34 4.44
N VAL A 172 3.30 -8.75 3.17
CA VAL A 172 2.09 -8.52 2.39
C VAL A 172 1.07 -9.64 2.62
N ASN A 173 -0.14 -9.27 3.04
CA ASN A 173 -1.27 -10.19 3.20
C ASN A 173 -2.33 -9.93 2.13
N ALA A 174 -3.01 -11.01 1.73
CA ALA A 174 -4.12 -10.96 0.80
C ALA A 174 -5.31 -11.79 1.28
N TYR A 175 -6.53 -11.32 1.03
CA TYR A 175 -7.77 -12.03 1.30
C TYR A 175 -8.72 -11.98 0.10
N GLY A 176 -9.09 -13.15 -0.41
CA GLY A 176 -10.06 -13.29 -1.49
C GLY A 176 -11.44 -13.68 -0.98
N ARG A 177 -12.49 -12.98 -1.42
CA ARG A 177 -13.90 -13.26 -1.06
C ARG A 177 -14.79 -13.21 -2.29
N ARG A 178 -15.68 -14.20 -2.44
CA ARG A 178 -16.77 -14.18 -3.44
C ARG A 178 -18.03 -13.56 -2.84
N MET A 179 -18.70 -12.67 -3.57
CA MET A 179 -19.94 -12.02 -3.14
C MET A 179 -20.74 -11.53 -4.35
N ASN A 180 -22.06 -11.74 -4.36
CA ASN A 180 -22.99 -11.16 -5.36
C ASN A 180 -22.62 -11.38 -6.84
N GLY A 181 -21.97 -12.49 -7.19
CA GLY A 181 -21.46 -12.74 -8.56
C GLY A 181 -20.12 -12.07 -8.88
N TYR A 182 -19.48 -11.46 -7.90
CA TYR A 182 -18.15 -10.84 -7.98
C TYR A 182 -17.15 -11.55 -7.05
N ARG A 183 -15.88 -11.22 -7.26
CA ARG A 183 -14.76 -11.55 -6.39
C ARG A 183 -14.06 -10.27 -5.99
N ALA A 184 -13.90 -10.11 -4.68
CA ALA A 184 -13.04 -9.11 -4.08
C ALA A 184 -11.71 -9.74 -3.69
N THR A 185 -10.61 -9.06 -4.01
CA THR A 185 -9.27 -9.39 -3.54
C THR A 185 -8.72 -8.18 -2.79
N VAL A 186 -8.49 -8.34 -1.50
CA VAL A 186 -7.94 -7.30 -0.63
C VAL A 186 -6.47 -7.61 -0.39
N VAL A 187 -5.58 -6.66 -0.63
CA VAL A 187 -4.12 -6.83 -0.50
C VAL A 187 -3.50 -5.62 0.17
N GLY A 188 -2.58 -5.83 1.10
CA GLY A 188 -1.82 -4.75 1.71
C GLY A 188 -0.74 -5.26 2.65
N GLU A 189 0.20 -4.38 2.97
CA GLU A 189 1.23 -4.62 3.98
C GLU A 189 0.65 -4.29 5.37
N VAL A 190 -0.31 -5.11 5.78
CA VAL A 190 -1.05 -4.99 7.04
C VAL A 190 -1.30 -6.39 7.60
N PRO A 191 -1.56 -6.51 8.92
CA PRO A 191 -2.01 -7.75 9.56
C PRO A 191 -3.11 -8.51 8.79
N PRO A 192 -3.14 -9.85 8.83
CA PRO A 192 -4.17 -10.66 8.18
C PRO A 192 -5.60 -10.31 8.61
N ILE A 193 -5.77 -9.89 9.87
CA ILE A 193 -7.07 -9.45 10.41
C ILE A 193 -7.61 -8.22 9.66
N THR A 194 -6.74 -7.33 9.19
CA THR A 194 -7.09 -6.09 8.50
C THR A 194 -7.65 -6.37 7.12
N VAL A 195 -6.91 -7.13 6.29
CA VAL A 195 -7.39 -7.50 4.94
C VAL A 195 -8.67 -8.32 5.01
N LYS A 196 -8.82 -9.19 6.01
CA LYS A 196 -10.04 -9.97 6.23
C LYS A 196 -11.22 -9.09 6.62
N GLN A 197 -11.06 -8.20 7.59
CA GLN A 197 -12.15 -7.29 8.03
C GLN A 197 -12.65 -6.41 6.88
N ILE A 198 -11.71 -5.85 6.10
CA ILE A 198 -12.05 -5.06 4.91
C ILE A 198 -12.82 -5.94 3.93
N ALA A 199 -12.29 -7.12 3.56
CA ALA A 199 -12.96 -8.01 2.62
C ALA A 199 -14.37 -8.44 3.06
N GLU A 200 -14.56 -8.75 4.34
CA GLU A 200 -15.83 -9.18 4.92
C GLU A 200 -16.87 -8.05 5.02
N SER A 201 -16.43 -6.79 5.00
CA SER A 201 -17.30 -5.62 5.10
C SER A 201 -17.62 -4.93 3.78
N ILE A 202 -17.10 -5.45 2.67
CA ILE A 202 -17.48 -5.01 1.32
C ILE A 202 -18.96 -5.34 1.07
N GLN A 203 -19.71 -4.33 0.64
CA GLN A 203 -21.11 -4.44 0.25
C GLN A 203 -21.34 -3.73 -1.08
N LYS A 204 -22.31 -4.25 -1.85
CA LYS A 204 -22.78 -3.57 -3.07
C LYS A 204 -23.75 -2.48 -2.65
N ILE A 205 -23.51 -1.26 -3.08
CA ILE A 205 -24.46 -0.16 -2.90
C ILE A 205 -25.67 -0.46 -3.77
N SER A 206 -26.85 -0.53 -3.16
CA SER A 206 -28.12 -0.69 -3.91
C SER A 206 -28.63 0.71 -4.25
N GLU A 207 -28.98 0.95 -5.51
CA GLU A 207 -29.70 2.16 -5.90
C GLU A 207 -31.10 2.11 -5.28
N ASN A 208 -31.47 3.16 -4.56
CA ASN A 208 -32.81 3.39 -4.04
C ASN A 208 -33.60 4.23 -5.04
#